data_AF-A0A3G8M6M0-F1
#
_entry.id   AF-A0A3G8M6M0-F1
#
_cell.length_a   1.000
_cell.length_b   1.000
_cell.length_c   1.000
_cell.angle_alpha   90.00
_cell.angle_beta   90.00
_cell.angle_gamma   90.00
#
_symmetry.space_group_name_H-M   'P 1'
#
loop_
_entity.id
_entity.type
_entity.pdbx_description
1 polymer ?
#
loop_
_entity_poly.entity_id
_entity_poly.type
_entity_poly.pdbx_seq_one_letter_code
_entity_poly.pdbx_strand_id
1 'polypeptide(L)'
;MWRAIVETALLFLTPFVAYALFHSLQLRWPFVRELWHGRVVSLLTIAGLLIAIIGVVTLGFSRLNQGAYVPAHMENGKLQPGRFQ
;
A
#
# COMPACT_ATOMS: atom_id res chain seq x y z
N MET A 1 -4.61 5.50 -11.96
CA MET A 1 -5.00 5.90 -10.57
C MET A 1 -5.65 4.77 -9.80
N TRP A 2 -6.51 3.93 -10.41
CA TRP A 2 -7.13 2.77 -9.76
C TRP A 2 -6.15 1.84 -9.01
N ARG A 3 -4.99 1.53 -9.60
CA ARG A 3 -3.98 0.65 -8.99
C ARG A 3 -3.56 1.10 -7.59
N ALA A 4 -3.18 2.37 -7.42
CA ALA A 4 -2.74 2.91 -6.13
C ALA A 4 -3.86 2.87 -5.07
N ILE A 5 -5.12 3.08 -5.49
CA ILE A 5 -6.28 2.98 -4.60
C ILE A 5 -6.45 1.54 -4.12
N VAL A 6 -6.37 0.57 -5.04
CA VAL A 6 -6.49 -0.86 -4.72
C VAL A 6 -5.36 -1.31 -3.81
N GLU A 7 -4.11 -0.96 -4.12
CA GLU A 7 -2.94 -1.30 -3.30
C GLU A 7 -3.07 -0.75 -1.87
N THR A 8 -3.47 0.51 -1.74
CA THR A 8 -3.69 1.15 -0.43
C THR A 8 -4.83 0.49 0.33
N ALA A 9 -5.94 0.17 -0.35
CA ALA A 9 -7.07 -0.53 0.24
C ALA A 9 -6.69 -1.94 0.72
N LEU A 10 -5.89 -2.68 -0.06
CA LEU A 10 -5.41 -4.01 0.33
C LEU A 10 -4.50 -3.95 1.57
N LEU A 11 -3.60 -2.97 1.63
CA LEU A 11 -2.76 -2.73 2.81
C LEU A 11 -3.59 -2.43 4.06
N PHE A 12 -4.60 -1.55 3.93
CA PHE A 12 -5.50 -1.22 5.02
C PHE A 12 -6.35 -2.42 5.48
N LEU A 13 -6.85 -3.24 4.55
CA LEU A 13 -7.69 -4.40 4.84
C LEU A 13 -6.90 -5.62 5.36
N THR A 14 -5.58 -5.63 5.20
CA THR A 14 -4.70 -6.74 5.62
C THR A 14 -4.99 -7.25 7.04
N PRO A 15 -5.00 -6.42 8.11
CA PRO A 15 -5.28 -6.89 9.46
C PRO A 15 -6.72 -7.43 9.64
N PHE A 16 -7.70 -6.91 8.90
CA PHE A 16 -9.08 -7.40 8.94
C PHE A 16 -9.18 -8.81 8.34
N VAL A 17 -8.54 -9.00 7.17
CA VAL A 17 -8.48 -10.31 6.51
C VAL A 17 -7.72 -11.31 7.38
N ALA A 18 -6.57 -10.92 7.95
CA ALA A 18 -5.79 -11.76 8.85
C ALA A 18 -6.61 -12.18 10.09
N TYR A 19 -7.36 -11.25 10.68
CA TYR A 19 -8.22 -11.54 11.83
C TYR A 19 -9.37 -12.50 11.48
N ALA A 20 -10.05 -12.28 10.34
CA ALA A 20 -11.10 -13.16 9.88
C ALA A 20 -10.58 -14.58 9.54
N LEU A 21 -9.40 -14.66 8.92
CA LEU A 21 -8.72 -15.93 8.64
C LEU A 21 -8.34 -16.65 9.92
N PHE A 22 -7.79 -15.94 10.92
CA PHE A 22 -7.44 -16.51 12.21
C PHE A 22 -8.61 -17.20 12.91
N HIS A 23 -9.82 -16.61 12.86
CA HIS A 23 -11.02 -17.25 13.42
C HIS A 23 -11.58 -18.38 12.56
N SER A 24 -11.49 -18.24 11.23
CA SER A 24 -11.88 -19.30 10.30
C SER A 24 -11.05 -20.57 10.52
N LEU A 25 -9.74 -20.42 10.78
CA LEU A 25 -8.84 -21.53 11.11
C LEU A 25 -9.16 -22.19 12.47
N GLN A 26 -9.78 -21.45 13.39
CA GLN A 26 -10.29 -22.00 14.65
C GLN A 26 -11.66 -22.67 14.52
N LEU A 27 -12.14 -22.88 13.29
CA LEU A 27 -13.48 -23.44 13.01
C LEU A 27 -14.60 -22.57 13.63
N ARG A 28 -14.33 -21.28 13.83
CA ARG A 28 -15.31 -20.30 14.31
C ARG A 28 -15.78 -19.48 13.12
N TRP A 29 -17.10 -19.30 12.99
CA TRP A 29 -17.63 -18.43 11.95
C TRP A 29 -17.22 -16.98 12.22
N PRO A 30 -16.41 -16.34 11.34
CA PRO A 30 -15.79 -15.07 11.66
C PRO A 30 -16.77 -13.90 11.57
N PHE A 31 -17.94 -14.04 10.95
CA PHE A 31 -18.88 -12.94 10.70
C PHE A 31 -19.96 -12.74 11.77
N VAL A 32 -19.77 -13.30 12.98
CA VAL A 32 -20.70 -13.09 14.09
C VAL A 32 -20.32 -11.86 14.92
N ARG A 33 -21.32 -11.13 15.41
CA ARG A 33 -21.15 -9.77 15.98
C ARG A 33 -20.26 -9.76 17.23
N GLU A 34 -20.21 -10.85 17.97
CA GLU A 34 -19.42 -10.97 19.21
C GLU A 34 -17.91 -10.80 18.96
N LEU A 35 -17.42 -11.18 17.78
CA LEU A 35 -15.99 -11.02 17.43
C LEU A 35 -15.65 -9.60 16.97
N TRP A 36 -16.64 -8.84 16.50
CA TRP A 36 -16.47 -7.48 15.96
C TRP A 36 -16.93 -6.40 16.93
N HIS A 37 -16.54 -6.51 18.20
CA HIS A 37 -16.85 -5.47 19.17
C HIS A 37 -16.00 -4.21 18.92
N GLY A 38 -16.51 -3.04 19.34
CA GLY A 38 -15.94 -1.74 18.98
C GLY A 38 -14.44 -1.62 19.21
N ARG A 39 -13.94 -2.09 20.36
CA ARG A 39 -12.50 -2.10 20.66
C ARG A 39 -11.66 -2.90 19.64
N VAL A 40 -12.10 -4.08 19.20
CA VAL A 40 -11.36 -4.88 18.20
C VAL A 40 -11.35 -4.16 16.85
N VAL A 41 -12.51 -3.67 16.41
CA VAL A 41 -12.62 -2.93 15.14
C VAL A 41 -11.73 -1.68 15.15
N SER A 42 -11.71 -0.93 16.25
CA SER A 42 -10.84 0.23 16.40
C SER A 42 -9.36 -0.14 16.33
N LEU A 43 -8.93 -1.21 17.01
CA LEU A 43 -7.54 -1.67 16.97
C LEU A 43 -7.13 -2.13 15.56
N LEU A 44 -7.99 -2.90 14.87
CA LEU A 44 -7.75 -3.33 13.50
C LEU A 44 -7.68 -2.14 12.54
N THR A 45 -8.53 -1.14 12.74
CA THR A 45 -8.54 0.10 11.94
C THR A 45 -7.24 0.88 12.12
N ILE A 46 -6.78 1.07 13.37
CA ILE A 46 -5.52 1.75 13.67
C ILE A 46 -4.34 0.97 13.07
N ALA A 47 -4.30 -0.34 13.25
CA ALA A 47 -3.25 -1.19 12.67
C ALA A 47 -3.25 -1.11 11.13
N GLY A 48 -4.43 -1.16 10.50
CA GLY A 48 -4.59 -1.07 9.05
C GLY A 48 -4.13 0.28 8.51
N LEU A 49 -4.47 1.38 9.19
CA LEU A 49 -4.00 2.71 8.84
C LEU A 49 -2.48 2.81 8.94
N LEU A 50 -1.88 2.28 10.01
CA LEU A 50 -0.42 2.28 10.17
C LEU A 50 0.27 1.50 9.05
N ILE A 51 -0.23 0.31 8.70
CA ILE A 51 0.30 -0.51 7.60
C ILE A 51 0.18 0.24 6.27
N ALA A 52 -0.99 0.85 5.99
CA ALA A 52 -1.20 1.63 4.76
C ALA A 52 -0.25 2.84 4.69
N ILE A 53 -0.09 3.59 5.78
CA ILE A 53 0.83 4.74 5.85
C ILE A 53 2.27 4.27 5.60
N ILE A 54 2.73 3.23 6.30
CA ILE A 54 4.08 2.69 6.12
C ILE A 54 4.28 2.23 4.67
N GLY A 55 3.32 1.53 4.09
CA GLY A 55 3.38 1.08 2.70
C GLY A 55 3.48 2.24 1.70
N VAL A 56 2.64 3.26 1.85
CA VAL A 56 2.68 4.46 0.98
C VAL A 56 4.00 5.21 1.15
N VAL A 57 4.48 5.39 2.38
CA VAL A 57 5.74 6.08 2.68
C VAL A 57 6.93 5.32 2.09
N THR A 58 7.00 4.00 2.28
CA THR A 58 8.08 3.15 1.73
C THR A 58 8.08 3.13 0.21
N LEU A 59 6.91 3.09 -0.43
CA LEU A 59 6.78 3.20 -1.88
C LEU A 59 7.18 4.60 -2.38
N GLY A 60 6.85 5.65 -1.64
CA GLY A 60 7.25 7.02 -1.97
C GLY A 60 8.76 7.26 -1.89
N PHE A 61 9.46 6.56 -0.99
CA PHE A 61 10.92 6.60 -0.88
C PHE A 61 11.64 5.68 -1.85
N SER A 62 10.96 4.67 -2.40
CA SER A 62 11.51 3.88 -3.49
C SER A 62 11.66 4.82 -4.69
N ARG A 63 12.91 5.15 -5.04
CA ARG A 63 13.19 5.94 -6.25
C ARG A 63 12.45 5.27 -7.39
N LEU A 64 11.41 5.93 -7.90
CA LEU A 64 10.89 5.62 -9.22
C LEU A 64 12.11 5.67 -10.11
N ASN A 65 12.61 4.51 -10.56
CA ASN A 65 13.63 4.46 -11.57
C ASN A 65 13.12 5.41 -12.65
N GLN A 66 13.79 6.56 -12.80
CA GLN A 66 13.51 7.49 -13.87
C GLN A 66 13.50 6.59 -15.09
N GLY A 67 12.34 6.48 -15.74
CA GLY A 67 12.13 5.44 -16.74
C GLY A 67 13.25 5.47 -17.77
N ALA A 68 13.36 4.44 -18.61
CA ALA A 68 14.38 4.31 -19.65
C ALA A 68 14.69 5.61 -20.41
N TYR A 69 13.73 6.52 -20.50
CA TYR A 69 13.92 7.85 -21.05
C TYR A 69 14.68 8.82 -20.12
N VAL A 70 15.90 9.16 -20.52
CA VAL A 70 16.63 10.34 -20.06
C VAL A 70 16.13 11.54 -20.88
N PRO A 71 15.51 12.56 -20.26
CA PRO A 71 15.03 13.73 -21.01
C PRO A 71 16.16 14.56 -21.61
N ALA A 72 15.81 15.29 -22.66
CA ALA A 72 16.71 16.28 -23.24
C ALA A 72 17.07 17.32 -22.18
N HIS A 73 18.37 17.55 -21.99
CA HIS A 73 18.88 18.48 -21.00
C HIS A 73 20.01 19.30 -21.60
N MET A 74 20.20 20.51 -21.08
CA MET A 74 21.31 21.37 -21.45
C MET A 74 22.52 21.01 -20.60
N GLU A 75 23.59 20.58 -21.24
CA GLU A 75 24.86 20.27 -20.59
C GLU A 75 25.95 21.12 -21.26
N ASN A 76 26.62 21.98 -20.48
CA ASN A 76 27.66 22.89 -20.98
C ASN A 76 27.22 23.77 -22.18
N GLY A 77 25.97 24.24 -22.17
CA GLY A 77 25.42 25.08 -23.24
C GLY A 77 25.09 24.33 -24.54
N LYS A 78 25.20 22.99 -24.56
CA LYS A 78 24.77 22.15 -25.67
C LYS A 78 23.52 21.37 -25.26
N LEU A 79 22.55 21.32 -26.17
CA LEU A 79 21.33 20.54 -25.98
C LEU A 79 21.64 19.07 -26.24
N GLN A 80 21.66 18.26 -25.19
CA GLN A 80 21.75 16.81 -25.29
C GLN A 80 20.34 16.26 -25.62
N PRO A 81 20.16 15.51 -26.72
CA PRO A 81 18.86 14.94 -27.06
C PRO A 81 18.47 13.86 -26.04
N GLY A 82 17.16 13.75 -25.78
CA GLY A 82 16.63 12.72 -24.92
C GLY A 82 16.86 11.32 -25.52
N ARG A 83 17.18 10.35 -24.68
CA ARG A 83 17.52 8.99 -25.12
C ARG A 83 16.86 7.95 -24.22
N PHE A 84 16.50 6.82 -24.82
CA PHE A 84 16.12 5.63 -24.08
C PHE A 84 17.38 4.81 -23.74
N GLN A 85 17.55 4.40 -22.49
CA GLN A 85 18.59 3.51 -21.97
C GLN A 85 17.98 2.32 -21.25
#